data_AF-A0ABD4SAG9-F1
#
_entry.id   AF-A0ABD4SAG9-F1
#
_cell.length_a   1.000
_cell.length_b   1.000
_cell.length_c   1.000
_cell.angle_alpha   90.00
_cell.angle_beta   90.00
_cell.angle_gamma   90.00
#
_symmetry.space_group_name_H-M   'P 1'
#
loop_
_entity.id
_entity.type
_entity.pdbx_description
1 polymer ?
#
loop_
_entity_poly.entity_id
_entity_poly.type
_entity_poly.pdbx_seq_one_letter_code
_entity_poly.pdbx_strand_id
1 'polypeptide(L)'
;MWNRFARFSFDKFIQNLTGYAATYNGEWWFIRAFIAAILLGTIYYYLTEKIHIVYVETGLVLFISVITVKFLPALIKLDTFSSLASSYLWTQLFMPDTFVCAYLFGIVFGKYDIFASIRSLFSSYSSINRALIGLMLIVSAFYFQEKVFSNLSDMMLIITPVFMTGCILLLDLCKPLCKVMQFFGGLSTNMWLTHTFFCYYFYPFAIVIFWSRNPIVAYLTLLAITVFASVFLDKFYFSIEKLGVKLRKKIKGIKNR
;
A
#
# COMPACT_ATOMS: atom_id res chain seq x y z
N MET A 1 16.03 17.47 22.66
CA MET A 1 15.09 17.05 21.59
C MET A 1 15.25 15.55 21.41
N TRP A 2 14.16 14.80 21.53
CA TRP A 2 14.15 13.47 22.14
C TRP A 2 14.77 12.36 21.29
N ASN A 3 15.72 11.67 21.91
CA ASN A 3 16.50 10.57 21.39
C ASN A 3 15.64 9.29 21.44
N ARG A 4 14.57 9.21 20.60
CA ARG A 4 13.58 8.10 20.59
C ARG A 4 14.23 6.72 20.51
N PHE A 5 15.44 6.65 19.95
CA PHE A 5 16.23 5.43 19.76
C PHE A 5 17.42 5.29 20.72
N ALA A 6 17.67 6.23 21.64
CA ALA A 6 18.85 6.14 22.51
C ALA A 6 18.75 5.12 23.64
N ARG A 7 17.53 4.75 24.03
CA ARG A 7 17.30 3.73 25.05
C ARG A 7 16.56 2.57 24.42
N PHE A 8 17.28 1.47 24.26
CA PHE A 8 16.68 0.22 23.86
C PHE A 8 15.75 -0.29 24.97
N SER A 9 14.57 -0.77 24.57
CA SER A 9 13.62 -1.44 25.45
C SER A 9 13.17 -2.69 24.73
N PHE A 10 13.39 -3.84 25.36
CA PHE A 10 13.03 -5.13 24.78
C PHE A 10 11.51 -5.25 24.57
N ASP A 11 10.71 -4.75 25.52
CA ASP A 11 9.25 -4.74 25.38
C ASP A 11 8.80 -3.93 24.16
N LYS A 12 9.37 -2.74 23.96
CA LYS A 12 9.09 -1.94 22.76
C LYS A 12 9.55 -2.66 21.50
N PHE A 13 10.71 -3.33 21.54
CA PHE A 13 11.19 -4.09 20.39
C PHE A 13 10.19 -5.19 19.99
N ILE A 14 9.73 -5.99 20.94
CA ILE A 14 8.74 -7.04 20.68
C ILE A 14 7.42 -6.46 20.18
N GLN A 15 6.93 -5.37 20.77
CA GLN A 15 5.69 -4.73 20.33
C GLN A 15 5.76 -4.19 18.89
N ASN A 16 6.92 -3.64 18.46
CA ASN A 16 7.10 -3.20 17.08
C ASN A 16 7.32 -4.39 16.14
N LEU A 17 8.03 -5.42 16.58
CA LEU A 17 8.29 -6.63 15.80
C LEU A 17 6.98 -7.36 15.45
N THR A 18 6.03 -7.42 16.38
CA THR A 18 4.71 -8.02 16.14
C THR A 18 3.73 -7.09 15.44
N GLY A 19 4.11 -5.83 15.17
CA GLY A 19 3.22 -4.81 14.62
C GLY A 19 2.15 -4.30 15.59
N TYR A 20 2.13 -4.80 16.84
CA TYR A 20 1.20 -4.38 17.89
C TYR A 20 1.28 -2.88 18.14
N ALA A 21 2.50 -2.33 18.19
CA ALA A 21 2.76 -0.91 18.34
C ALA A 21 3.66 -0.38 17.22
N ALA A 22 3.51 0.91 16.90
CA ALA A 22 4.31 1.62 15.90
C ALA A 22 5.17 2.71 16.59
N THR A 23 5.86 2.34 17.67
CA THR A 23 6.59 3.29 18.51
C THR A 23 7.98 3.64 17.99
N TYR A 24 8.53 2.88 17.04
CA TYR A 24 9.77 3.26 16.35
C TYR A 24 9.49 4.20 15.18
N ASN A 25 8.53 3.85 14.34
CA ASN A 25 8.06 4.67 13.24
C ASN A 25 6.54 4.68 13.22
N GLY A 26 5.94 5.86 13.33
CA GLY A 26 4.49 6.02 13.29
C GLY A 26 3.88 5.35 12.05
N GLU A 27 4.49 5.50 10.87
CA GLU A 27 4.02 4.95 9.59
C GLU A 27 3.98 3.43 9.52
N TRP A 28 4.58 2.74 10.49
CA TRP A 28 4.45 1.28 10.61
C TRP A 28 3.06 0.86 11.07
N TRP A 29 2.16 1.80 11.37
CA TRP A 29 0.72 1.52 11.48
C TRP A 29 0.19 0.74 10.27
N PHE A 30 0.75 0.99 9.07
CA PHE A 30 0.39 0.31 7.82
C PHE A 30 0.58 -1.22 7.87
N ILE A 31 1.54 -1.74 8.67
CA ILE A 31 1.79 -3.18 8.77
C ILE A 31 0.54 -3.93 9.22
N ARG A 32 -0.23 -3.35 10.15
CA ARG A 32 -1.49 -3.95 10.64
C ARG A 32 -2.55 -4.00 9.55
N ALA A 33 -2.75 -2.88 8.85
CA ALA A 33 -3.68 -2.81 7.71
C ALA A 33 -3.27 -3.78 6.60
N PHE A 34 -1.97 -3.92 6.33
CA PHE A 34 -1.45 -4.84 5.33
C PHE A 34 -1.67 -6.31 5.69
N ILE A 35 -1.42 -6.71 6.94
CA ILE A 35 -1.71 -8.07 7.41
C ILE A 35 -3.22 -8.37 7.30
N ALA A 36 -4.07 -7.44 7.74
CA ALA A 36 -5.52 -7.57 7.60
C ALA A 36 -5.94 -7.68 6.13
N ALA A 37 -5.34 -6.87 5.24
CA ALA A 37 -5.59 -6.91 3.81
C ALA A 37 -5.22 -8.26 3.18
N ILE A 38 -4.07 -8.84 3.52
CA ILE A 38 -3.68 -10.17 3.04
C ILE A 38 -4.65 -11.24 3.55
N LEU A 39 -4.96 -11.26 4.84
CA LEU A 39 -5.82 -12.27 5.43
C LEU A 39 -7.24 -12.21 4.85
N LEU A 40 -7.86 -11.03 4.91
CA LEU A 40 -9.21 -10.81 4.39
C LEU A 40 -9.25 -10.94 2.87
N GLY A 41 -8.21 -10.50 2.16
CA GLY A 41 -8.09 -10.66 0.72
C GLY A 41 -7.96 -12.12 0.30
N THR A 42 -7.24 -12.93 1.06
CA THR A 42 -7.15 -14.38 0.82
C THR A 42 -8.49 -15.06 1.05
N ILE A 43 -9.18 -14.74 2.16
CA ILE A 43 -10.53 -15.24 2.43
C ILE A 43 -11.49 -14.83 1.32
N TYR A 44 -11.49 -13.55 0.96
CA TYR A 44 -12.28 -12.99 -0.14
C TYR A 44 -12.03 -13.75 -1.44
N TYR A 45 -10.77 -13.90 -1.84
CA TYR A 45 -10.39 -14.59 -3.07
C TYR A 45 -10.94 -16.02 -3.11
N TYR A 46 -10.80 -16.80 -2.02
CA TYR A 46 -11.32 -18.17 -1.98
C TYR A 46 -12.86 -18.22 -1.97
N LEU A 47 -13.53 -17.26 -1.33
CA LEU A 47 -14.99 -17.18 -1.34
C LEU A 47 -15.54 -16.78 -2.71
N THR A 48 -14.83 -15.93 -3.45
CA THR A 48 -15.26 -15.45 -4.77
C THR A 48 -14.63 -16.19 -5.93
N GLU A 49 -13.75 -17.17 -5.72
CA GLU A 49 -12.98 -17.86 -6.76
C GLU A 49 -13.86 -18.34 -7.93
N LYS A 50 -15.02 -18.92 -7.59
CA LYS A 50 -16.00 -19.48 -8.54
C LYS A 50 -16.97 -18.45 -9.15
N ILE A 51 -16.93 -17.21 -8.68
CA ILE A 51 -17.69 -16.10 -9.26
C ILE A 51 -16.90 -15.59 -10.47
N HIS A 52 -17.57 -15.47 -11.60
CA HIS A 52 -16.95 -15.02 -12.87
C HIS A 52 -17.66 -13.79 -13.44
N ILE A 53 -18.26 -12.97 -12.57
CA ILE A 53 -19.02 -11.77 -12.94
C ILE A 53 -18.42 -10.57 -12.23
N VAL A 54 -17.71 -9.73 -12.99
CA VAL A 54 -16.98 -8.56 -12.47
C VAL A 54 -17.88 -7.59 -11.67
N TYR A 55 -19.10 -7.36 -12.14
CA TYR A 55 -20.04 -6.43 -11.48
C TYR A 55 -20.52 -6.94 -10.12
N VAL A 56 -20.66 -8.27 -9.96
CA VAL A 56 -21.07 -8.89 -8.69
C VAL A 56 -19.95 -8.75 -7.67
N GLU A 57 -18.72 -9.06 -8.05
CA GLU A 57 -17.57 -8.92 -7.14
C GLU A 57 -17.26 -7.46 -6.81
N THR A 58 -17.38 -6.55 -7.78
CA THR A 58 -17.25 -5.11 -7.56
C THR A 58 -18.32 -4.62 -6.58
N GLY A 59 -19.59 -5.01 -6.79
CA GLY A 59 -20.69 -4.68 -5.90
C GLY A 59 -20.50 -5.23 -4.49
N LEU A 60 -19.96 -6.44 -4.38
CA LEU A 60 -19.61 -7.05 -3.09
C LEU A 60 -18.53 -6.25 -2.35
N VAL A 61 -17.46 -5.81 -3.04
CA VAL A 61 -16.42 -4.99 -2.41
C VAL A 61 -16.98 -3.63 -1.97
N LEU A 62 -17.81 -2.99 -2.78
CA LEU A 62 -18.47 -1.73 -2.41
C LEU A 62 -19.39 -1.92 -1.19
N PHE A 63 -20.15 -3.03 -1.16
CA PHE A 63 -20.98 -3.37 -0.01
C PHE A 63 -20.14 -3.58 1.26
N ILE A 64 -19.07 -4.38 1.17
CA ILE A 64 -18.13 -4.59 2.29
C ILE A 64 -17.58 -3.24 2.77
N SER A 65 -17.16 -2.36 1.87
CA SER A 65 -16.62 -1.04 2.22
C SER A 65 -17.62 -0.18 2.98
N VAL A 66 -18.89 -0.14 2.55
CA VAL A 66 -19.93 0.63 3.28
C VAL A 66 -20.15 0.04 4.67
N ILE A 67 -20.18 -1.28 4.77
CA ILE A 67 -20.38 -1.97 6.05
C ILE A 67 -19.20 -1.70 7.01
N THR A 68 -17.96 -1.86 6.56
CA THR A 68 -16.78 -1.79 7.43
C THR A 68 -16.34 -0.37 7.75
N VAL A 69 -16.53 0.58 6.82
CA VAL A 69 -16.03 1.96 6.99
C VAL A 69 -17.08 2.91 7.57
N LYS A 70 -18.38 2.63 7.39
CA LYS A 70 -19.47 3.49 7.91
C LYS A 70 -20.33 2.79 8.94
N PHE A 71 -20.92 1.66 8.56
CA PHE A 71 -21.97 1.03 9.35
C PHE A 71 -21.45 0.46 10.68
N LEU A 72 -20.43 -0.40 10.64
CA LEU A 72 -19.85 -1.01 11.83
C LEU A 72 -19.25 0.03 12.80
N PRO A 73 -18.50 1.05 12.34
CA PRO A 73 -18.05 2.13 13.22
C PRO A 73 -19.17 2.93 13.87
N ALA A 74 -20.30 3.12 13.17
CA ALA A 74 -21.47 3.78 13.76
C ALA A 74 -22.13 2.87 14.82
N LEU A 75 -22.24 1.58 14.55
CA LEU A 75 -22.87 0.59 15.43
C LEU A 75 -22.09 0.40 16.74
N ILE A 76 -20.76 0.40 16.69
CA ILE A 76 -19.87 0.20 17.85
C ILE A 76 -19.85 1.41 18.80
N LYS A 77 -20.28 2.59 18.32
CA LYS A 77 -20.45 3.78 19.18
C LYS A 77 -21.67 3.69 20.10
N LEU A 78 -22.58 2.74 19.86
CA LEU A 78 -23.71 2.51 20.75
C LEU A 78 -23.23 1.80 22.02
N ASP A 79 -23.72 2.24 23.17
CA ASP A 79 -23.27 1.75 24.49
C ASP A 79 -23.36 0.22 24.63
N THR A 80 -24.37 -0.39 23.99
CA THR A 80 -24.58 -1.85 23.93
C THR A 80 -23.38 -2.61 23.34
N PHE A 81 -22.61 -1.99 22.45
CA PHE A 81 -21.46 -2.60 21.76
C PHE A 81 -20.11 -2.11 22.28
N SER A 82 -20.07 -1.39 23.40
CA SER A 82 -18.84 -0.86 24.03
C SER A 82 -17.78 -1.94 24.33
N SER A 83 -18.20 -3.17 24.66
CA SER A 83 -17.30 -4.33 24.85
C SER A 83 -16.62 -4.78 23.56
N LEU A 84 -17.29 -4.65 22.41
CA LEU A 84 -16.67 -4.94 21.11
C LEU A 84 -15.73 -3.81 20.69
N ALA A 85 -16.06 -2.56 21.06
CA ALA A 85 -15.20 -1.39 20.80
C ALA A 85 -13.82 -1.52 21.45
N SER A 86 -13.75 -2.12 22.65
CA SER A 86 -12.49 -2.33 23.39
C SER A 86 -11.71 -3.56 22.94
N SER A 87 -12.29 -4.42 22.08
CA SER A 87 -11.61 -5.59 21.53
C SER A 87 -10.66 -5.21 20.41
N TYR A 88 -9.36 -5.40 20.65
CA TYR A 88 -8.31 -5.16 19.65
C TYR A 88 -8.51 -6.02 18.40
N LEU A 89 -8.81 -7.31 18.56
CA LEU A 89 -9.04 -8.21 17.42
C LEU A 89 -10.26 -7.80 16.61
N TRP A 90 -11.33 -7.36 17.29
CA TRP A 90 -12.54 -6.93 16.60
C TRP A 90 -12.28 -5.71 15.72
N THR A 91 -11.67 -4.68 16.29
CA THR A 91 -11.38 -3.43 15.59
C THR A 91 -10.41 -3.63 14.42
N GLN A 92 -9.38 -4.47 14.56
CA GLN A 92 -8.41 -4.68 13.48
C GLN A 92 -8.93 -5.57 12.34
N LEU A 93 -9.77 -6.59 12.64
CA LEU A 93 -10.25 -7.54 11.62
C LEU A 93 -11.57 -7.14 10.98
N PHE A 94 -12.49 -6.55 11.75
CA PHE A 94 -13.87 -6.29 11.31
C PHE A 94 -14.17 -4.81 11.07
N MET A 95 -13.26 -3.90 11.41
CA MET A 95 -13.32 -2.50 10.99
C MET A 95 -12.13 -2.13 10.10
N PRO A 96 -11.83 -2.91 9.05
CA PRO A 96 -10.76 -2.58 8.15
C PRO A 96 -11.02 -1.22 7.51
N ASP A 97 -9.95 -0.41 7.45
CA ASP A 97 -9.98 0.90 6.84
C ASP A 97 -10.22 0.83 5.32
N THR A 98 -10.34 2.00 4.70
CA THR A 98 -10.50 2.11 3.25
C THR A 98 -9.33 1.48 2.48
N PHE A 99 -8.13 1.33 3.06
CA PHE A 99 -6.97 0.74 2.38
C PHE A 99 -7.14 -0.77 2.16
N VAL A 100 -7.72 -1.48 3.13
CA VAL A 100 -8.07 -2.90 2.95
C VAL A 100 -9.14 -3.05 1.87
N CYS A 101 -10.15 -2.17 1.85
CA CYS A 101 -11.17 -2.20 0.80
C CYS A 101 -10.57 -1.92 -0.59
N ALA A 102 -9.60 -1.01 -0.67
CA ALA A 102 -8.85 -0.75 -1.90
C ALA A 102 -8.02 -1.97 -2.34
N TYR A 103 -7.47 -2.72 -1.38
CA TYR A 103 -6.78 -3.98 -1.66
C TYR A 103 -7.73 -5.04 -2.25
N LEU A 104 -8.93 -5.21 -1.68
CA LEU A 104 -9.96 -6.10 -2.25
C LEU A 104 -10.36 -5.69 -3.67
N PHE A 105 -10.51 -4.38 -3.90
CA PHE A 105 -10.77 -3.83 -5.23
C PHE A 105 -9.62 -4.16 -6.20
N GLY A 106 -8.38 -4.12 -5.73
CA GLY A 106 -7.20 -4.57 -6.47
C GLY A 106 -7.25 -6.05 -6.87
N ILE A 107 -7.77 -6.94 -6.01
CA ILE A 107 -7.97 -8.36 -6.34
C ILE A 107 -8.95 -8.50 -7.50
N VAL A 108 -10.09 -7.78 -7.47
CA VAL A 108 -11.07 -7.78 -8.58
C VAL A 108 -10.39 -7.30 -9.87
N PHE A 109 -9.64 -6.21 -9.81
CA PHE A 109 -8.93 -5.67 -10.98
C PHE A 109 -7.92 -6.65 -11.57
N GLY A 110 -7.20 -7.38 -10.72
CA GLY A 110 -6.27 -8.43 -11.16
C GLY A 110 -6.97 -9.66 -11.72
N LYS A 111 -8.04 -10.13 -11.07
CA LYS A 111 -8.78 -11.34 -11.47
C LYS A 111 -9.42 -11.20 -12.86
N TYR A 112 -9.92 -10.01 -13.19
CA TYR A 112 -10.61 -9.75 -14.46
C TYR A 112 -9.77 -8.97 -15.48
N ASP A 113 -8.46 -8.81 -15.23
CA ASP A 113 -7.54 -8.06 -16.10
C ASP A 113 -8.12 -6.71 -16.56
N ILE A 114 -8.75 -5.98 -15.63
CA ILE A 114 -9.56 -4.80 -15.95
C ILE A 114 -8.73 -3.74 -16.68
N PHE A 115 -7.48 -3.51 -16.26
CA PHE A 115 -6.59 -2.56 -16.92
C PHE A 115 -6.17 -3.00 -18.33
N ALA A 116 -6.09 -4.31 -18.62
CA ALA A 116 -5.84 -4.79 -19.97
C ALA A 116 -7.05 -4.53 -20.88
N SER A 117 -8.26 -4.76 -20.35
CA SER A 117 -9.52 -4.43 -21.04
C SER A 117 -9.65 -2.93 -21.29
N ILE A 118 -9.28 -2.09 -20.32
CA ILE A 118 -9.25 -0.63 -20.51
C ILE A 118 -8.23 -0.25 -21.60
N ARG A 119 -7.04 -0.83 -21.59
CA ARG A 119 -6.03 -0.56 -22.64
C ARG A 119 -6.55 -0.92 -24.04
N SER A 120 -7.30 -2.02 -24.18
CA SER A 120 -7.86 -2.42 -25.48
C SER A 120 -8.94 -1.44 -25.96
N LEU A 121 -9.77 -0.88 -25.07
CA LEU A 121 -10.75 0.16 -25.42
C LEU A 121 -10.10 1.41 -26.02
N PHE A 122 -8.90 1.77 -25.56
CA PHE A 122 -8.18 2.94 -26.06
C PHE A 122 -7.18 2.63 -27.19
N SER A 123 -7.10 1.38 -27.64
CA SER A 123 -6.10 0.94 -28.62
C SER A 123 -6.32 1.51 -30.03
N SER A 124 -7.55 1.87 -30.38
CA SER A 124 -7.92 2.47 -31.68
C SER A 124 -7.60 3.97 -31.77
N TYR A 125 -7.34 4.62 -30.64
CA TYR A 125 -7.05 6.05 -30.60
C TYR A 125 -5.58 6.32 -30.91
N SER A 126 -5.31 7.45 -31.58
CA SER A 126 -3.94 7.93 -31.81
C SER A 126 -3.20 8.19 -30.50
N SER A 127 -1.87 8.12 -30.53
CA SER A 127 -1.01 8.35 -29.36
C SER A 127 -1.27 9.70 -28.68
N ILE A 128 -1.54 10.75 -29.46
CA ILE A 128 -1.85 12.09 -28.95
C ILE A 128 -3.20 12.08 -28.21
N ASN A 129 -4.23 11.47 -28.80
CA ASN A 129 -5.55 11.38 -28.17
C ASN A 129 -5.47 10.59 -26.85
N ARG A 130 -4.72 9.48 -26.84
CA ARG A 130 -4.48 8.71 -25.62
C ARG A 130 -3.76 9.54 -24.55
N ALA A 131 -2.79 10.35 -24.94
CA ALA A 131 -2.09 11.26 -24.03
C ALA A 131 -3.04 12.30 -23.42
N LEU A 132 -3.85 12.96 -24.26
CA LEU A 132 -4.81 13.97 -23.83
C LEU A 132 -5.87 13.38 -22.89
N ILE A 133 -6.43 12.22 -23.24
CA ILE A 133 -7.37 11.48 -22.37
C ILE A 133 -6.69 11.13 -21.05
N GLY A 134 -5.46 10.60 -21.09
CA GLY A 134 -4.71 10.24 -19.90
C GLY A 134 -4.48 11.42 -18.95
N LEU A 135 -4.05 12.57 -19.50
CA LEU A 135 -3.91 13.82 -18.74
C LEU A 135 -5.25 14.31 -18.19
N MET A 136 -6.31 14.27 -18.99
CA MET A 136 -7.65 14.67 -18.56
C MET A 136 -8.12 13.82 -17.38
N LEU A 137 -7.96 12.49 -17.43
CA LEU A 137 -8.35 11.58 -16.34
C LEU A 137 -7.55 11.85 -15.07
N ILE A 138 -6.25 12.14 -15.15
CA ILE A 138 -5.43 12.49 -13.99
C ILE A 138 -5.90 13.82 -13.39
N VAL A 139 -6.09 14.86 -14.21
CA VAL A 139 -6.57 16.17 -13.74
C VAL A 139 -7.96 16.05 -13.12
N SER A 140 -8.86 15.31 -13.76
CA SER A 140 -10.19 15.02 -13.20
C SER A 140 -10.08 14.29 -11.87
N ALA A 141 -9.25 13.25 -11.75
CA ALA A 141 -9.08 12.52 -10.50
C ALA A 141 -8.67 13.45 -9.34
N PHE A 142 -7.69 14.34 -9.56
CA PHE A 142 -7.28 15.33 -8.55
C PHE A 142 -8.36 16.36 -8.26
N TYR A 143 -8.98 16.93 -9.30
CA TYR A 143 -10.02 17.94 -9.16
C TYR A 143 -11.21 17.40 -8.36
N PHE A 144 -11.70 16.21 -8.70
CA PHE A 144 -12.81 15.59 -8.00
C PHE A 144 -12.44 15.24 -6.56
N GLN A 145 -11.26 14.67 -6.31
CA GLN A 145 -10.81 14.34 -4.96
C GLN A 145 -10.74 15.60 -4.06
N GLU A 146 -10.17 16.68 -4.56
CA GLU A 146 -9.94 17.89 -3.77
C GLU A 146 -11.20 18.77 -3.64
N LYS A 147 -11.89 19.03 -4.75
CA LYS A 147 -12.95 20.05 -4.82
C LYS A 147 -14.37 19.51 -4.72
N VAL A 148 -14.62 18.29 -5.21
CA VAL A 148 -15.98 17.71 -5.24
C VAL A 148 -16.22 16.83 -4.03
N PHE A 149 -15.26 15.95 -3.74
CA PHE A 149 -15.38 14.99 -2.66
C PHE A 149 -14.71 15.45 -1.37
N SER A 150 -14.07 16.63 -1.33
CA SER A 150 -13.48 17.19 -0.10
C SER A 150 -12.57 16.20 0.64
N ASN A 151 -11.79 15.41 -0.11
CA ASN A 151 -10.93 14.35 0.40
C ASN A 151 -11.64 13.22 1.18
N LEU A 152 -12.89 12.90 0.84
CA LEU A 152 -13.58 11.72 1.35
C LEU A 152 -12.79 10.46 0.97
N SER A 153 -12.25 9.76 1.97
CA SER A 153 -11.46 8.54 1.81
C SER A 153 -12.18 7.48 0.99
N ASP A 154 -13.50 7.34 1.16
CA ASP A 154 -14.28 6.28 0.51
C ASP A 154 -14.36 6.45 -1.01
N MET A 155 -14.28 7.70 -1.49
CA MET A 155 -14.28 8.00 -2.92
C MET A 155 -12.96 7.60 -3.58
N MET A 156 -11.92 7.29 -2.82
CA MET A 156 -10.66 6.78 -3.35
C MET A 156 -10.83 5.44 -4.07
N LEU A 157 -11.84 4.63 -3.72
CA LEU A 157 -12.16 3.38 -4.45
C LEU A 157 -12.58 3.64 -5.90
N ILE A 158 -13.18 4.79 -6.18
CA ILE A 158 -13.63 5.19 -7.52
C ILE A 158 -12.54 5.99 -8.24
N ILE A 159 -11.90 6.91 -7.52
CA ILE A 159 -10.92 7.84 -8.10
C ILE A 159 -9.60 7.14 -8.44
N THR A 160 -9.18 6.16 -7.64
CA THR A 160 -7.90 5.46 -7.87
C THR A 160 -7.89 4.73 -9.23
N PRO A 161 -8.90 3.94 -9.62
CA PRO A 161 -8.98 3.36 -10.97
C PRO A 161 -8.93 4.39 -12.10
N VAL A 162 -9.58 5.55 -11.93
CA VAL A 162 -9.58 6.64 -12.91
C VAL A 162 -8.17 7.22 -13.06
N PHE A 163 -7.53 7.54 -11.94
CA PHE A 163 -6.16 8.01 -11.90
C PHE A 163 -5.19 6.99 -12.55
N MET A 164 -5.28 5.72 -12.15
CA MET A 164 -4.43 4.64 -12.67
C MET A 164 -4.63 4.44 -14.18
N THR A 165 -5.86 4.56 -14.68
CA THR A 165 -6.14 4.53 -16.12
C THR A 165 -5.41 5.66 -16.84
N GLY A 166 -5.48 6.88 -16.30
CA GLY A 166 -4.76 8.02 -16.86
C GLY A 166 -3.25 7.80 -16.90
N CYS A 167 -2.67 7.28 -15.81
CA CYS A 167 -1.26 6.91 -15.74
C CYS A 167 -0.88 5.85 -16.79
N ILE A 168 -1.66 4.78 -16.92
CA ILE A 168 -1.38 3.70 -17.88
C ILE A 168 -1.38 4.22 -19.32
N LEU A 169 -2.36 5.05 -19.67
CA LEU A 169 -2.43 5.64 -21.02
C LEU A 169 -1.20 6.48 -21.36
N LEU A 170 -0.62 7.19 -20.38
CA LEU A 170 0.60 7.97 -20.56
C LEU A 170 1.87 7.10 -20.59
N LEU A 171 1.96 6.11 -19.69
CA LEU A 171 3.13 5.23 -19.60
C LEU A 171 3.31 4.39 -20.87
N ASP A 172 2.22 4.05 -21.56
CA ASP A 172 2.25 3.32 -22.82
C ASP A 172 2.94 4.05 -23.96
N LEU A 173 3.01 5.38 -23.86
CA LEU A 173 3.65 6.22 -24.87
C LEU A 173 5.17 6.17 -24.76
N CYS A 174 5.71 5.80 -23.60
CA CYS A 174 7.13 5.82 -23.32
C CYS A 174 7.59 4.54 -22.59
N LYS A 175 8.03 3.54 -23.37
CA LYS A 175 8.55 2.27 -22.84
C LYS A 175 9.68 2.44 -21.79
N PRO A 176 10.66 3.36 -21.97
CA PRO A 176 11.66 3.62 -20.93
C PRO A 176 11.02 4.07 -19.61
N LEU A 177 10.04 4.98 -19.66
CA LEU A 177 9.35 5.46 -18.46
C LEU A 177 8.59 4.33 -17.76
N CYS A 178 7.96 3.43 -18.51
CA CYS A 178 7.32 2.23 -17.96
C CYS A 178 8.31 1.36 -17.17
N LYS A 179 9.51 1.10 -17.71
CA LYS A 179 10.56 0.34 -16.99
C LYS A 179 11.02 1.04 -15.71
N VAL A 180 11.17 2.36 -15.76
CA VAL A 180 11.52 3.17 -14.59
C VAL A 180 10.44 3.04 -13.51
N MET A 181 9.17 3.18 -13.88
CA MET A 181 8.05 3.03 -12.94
C MET A 181 7.93 1.62 -12.39
N GLN A 182 8.23 0.58 -13.17
CA GLN A 182 8.29 -0.80 -12.68
C GLN A 182 9.41 -1.00 -11.66
N PHE A 183 10.60 -0.41 -11.91
CA PHE A 183 11.71 -0.44 -10.96
C PHE A 183 11.35 0.22 -9.62
N PHE A 184 10.80 1.43 -9.66
CA PHE A 184 10.33 2.11 -8.45
C PHE A 184 9.17 1.36 -7.79
N GLY A 185 8.25 0.81 -8.57
CA GLY A 185 7.12 0.03 -8.10
C GLY A 185 7.57 -1.20 -7.30
N GLY A 186 8.59 -1.92 -7.76
CA GLY A 186 9.17 -3.06 -7.05
C GLY A 186 9.81 -2.69 -5.70
N LEU A 187 10.29 -1.46 -5.55
CA LEU A 187 10.92 -0.96 -4.32
C LEU A 187 9.96 -0.12 -3.44
N SER A 188 8.76 0.18 -3.93
CA SER A 188 7.87 1.21 -3.38
C SER A 188 7.50 0.97 -1.92
N THR A 189 7.16 -0.26 -1.53
CA THR A 189 6.81 -0.62 -0.14
C THR A 189 7.99 -0.38 0.80
N ASN A 190 9.20 -0.80 0.41
CA ASN A 190 10.40 -0.58 1.21
C ASN A 190 10.72 0.91 1.33
N MET A 191 10.56 1.67 0.24
CA MET A 191 10.76 3.11 0.25
C MET A 191 9.75 3.79 1.18
N TRP A 192 8.47 3.41 1.10
CA TRP A 192 7.42 3.91 1.97
C TRP A 192 7.69 3.60 3.44
N LEU A 193 8.08 2.38 3.79
CA LEU A 193 8.34 2.01 5.19
C LEU A 193 9.62 2.63 5.77
N THR A 194 10.52 3.12 4.93
CA THR A 194 11.81 3.68 5.34
C THR A 194 11.91 5.21 5.27
N HIS A 195 11.16 5.88 4.38
CA HIS A 195 11.35 7.31 4.10
C HIS A 195 11.21 8.21 5.34
N THR A 196 10.26 7.92 6.23
CA THR A 196 10.06 8.70 7.46
C THR A 196 11.21 8.59 8.45
N PHE A 197 12.01 7.51 8.40
CA PHE A 197 13.26 7.47 9.16
C PHE A 197 14.23 8.54 8.69
N PHE A 198 14.37 8.72 7.39
CA PHE A 198 15.32 9.69 6.84
C PHE A 198 14.84 11.13 6.97
N CYS A 199 13.55 11.42 6.78
CA CYS A 199 13.06 12.79 6.83
C CYS A 199 12.64 13.28 8.23
N TYR A 200 12.29 12.40 9.18
CA TYR A 200 11.78 12.81 10.50
C TYR A 200 12.60 12.32 11.69
N TYR A 201 13.17 11.11 11.63
CA TYR A 201 13.73 10.46 12.81
C TYR A 201 15.25 10.52 12.89
N PHE A 202 15.96 10.33 11.79
CA PHE A 202 17.42 10.33 11.73
C PHE A 202 17.92 11.70 11.30
N TYR A 203 18.09 12.56 12.30
CA TYR A 203 18.41 13.98 12.11
C TYR A 203 19.58 14.27 11.15
N PRO A 204 20.70 13.51 11.15
CA PRO A 204 21.76 13.72 10.16
C PRO A 204 21.27 13.57 8.71
N PHE A 205 20.42 12.59 8.43
CA PHE A 205 19.83 12.41 7.10
C PHE A 205 18.79 13.48 6.79
N ALA A 206 17.98 13.89 7.78
CA ALA A 206 17.00 14.96 7.60
C ALA A 206 17.68 16.28 7.21
N ILE A 207 18.82 16.62 7.84
CA ILE A 207 19.62 17.79 7.45
C ILE A 207 20.05 17.69 5.99
N VAL A 208 20.57 16.53 5.56
CA VAL A 208 21.01 16.31 4.16
C VAL A 208 19.84 16.48 3.19
N ILE A 209 18.67 15.89 3.51
CA ILE A 209 17.47 15.97 2.67
C ILE A 209 16.98 17.42 2.52
N PHE A 210 16.94 18.18 3.61
CA PHE A 210 16.39 19.53 3.61
C PHE A 210 17.44 20.64 3.41
N TRP A 211 18.69 20.29 3.11
CA TRP A 211 19.80 21.23 3.01
C TRP A 211 19.55 22.35 1.99
N SER A 212 19.03 22.01 0.81
CA SER A 212 18.79 22.96 -0.27
C SER A 212 17.59 23.90 -0.04
N ARG A 213 16.71 23.58 0.94
CA ARG A 213 15.40 24.22 1.16
C ARG A 213 14.48 24.27 -0.06
N ASN A 214 14.84 23.62 -1.17
CA ASN A 214 14.02 23.52 -2.37
C ASN A 214 13.22 22.22 -2.30
N PRO A 215 11.88 22.25 -2.43
CA PRO A 215 11.03 21.07 -2.26
C PRO A 215 11.32 19.98 -3.30
N ILE A 216 11.68 20.35 -4.54
CA ILE A 216 12.01 19.39 -5.60
C ILE A 216 13.32 18.69 -5.27
N VAL A 217 14.35 19.46 -4.88
CA VAL A 217 15.66 18.90 -4.52
C VAL A 217 15.54 18.03 -3.27
N ALA A 218 14.74 18.43 -2.29
CA ALA A 218 14.46 17.63 -1.09
C ALA A 218 13.77 16.30 -1.45
N TYR A 219 12.75 16.34 -2.31
CA TYR A 219 12.07 15.14 -2.80
C TYR A 219 13.05 14.19 -3.53
N LEU A 220 13.85 14.71 -4.46
CA LEU A 220 14.82 13.90 -5.20
C LEU A 220 15.90 13.30 -4.28
N THR A 221 16.34 14.05 -3.28
CA THR A 221 17.34 13.58 -2.30
C THR A 221 16.76 12.47 -1.42
N LEU A 222 15.53 12.66 -0.92
CA LEU A 222 14.81 11.63 -0.18
C LEU A 222 14.57 10.38 -1.03
N LEU A 223 14.17 10.55 -2.29
CA LEU A 223 13.95 9.47 -3.25
C LEU A 223 15.24 8.67 -3.45
N ALA A 224 16.38 9.34 -3.66
CA ALA A 224 17.67 8.67 -3.86
C ALA A 224 18.09 7.84 -2.64
N ILE A 225 18.00 8.43 -1.43
CA ILE A 225 18.37 7.74 -0.18
C ILE A 225 17.45 6.55 0.09
N THR A 226 16.14 6.71 -0.13
CA THR A 226 15.15 5.64 0.11
C THR A 226 15.27 4.51 -0.91
N VAL A 227 15.52 4.79 -2.20
CA VAL A 227 15.83 3.76 -3.19
C VAL A 227 17.07 2.98 -2.78
N PHE A 228 18.13 3.68 -2.39
CA PHE A 228 19.37 3.02 -1.95
C PHE A 228 19.13 2.11 -0.75
N ALA A 229 18.40 2.60 0.25
CA ALA A 229 18.01 1.81 1.42
C ALA A 229 17.17 0.59 1.04
N SER A 230 16.19 0.75 0.14
CA SER A 230 15.34 -0.36 -0.33
C SER A 230 16.13 -1.44 -1.06
N VAL A 231 17.04 -1.06 -1.97
CA VAL A 231 17.91 -2.03 -2.67
C VAL A 231 18.81 -2.79 -1.68
N PHE A 232 19.32 -2.09 -0.66
CA PHE A 232 20.11 -2.73 0.39
C PHE A 232 19.27 -3.73 1.21
N LEU A 233 18.05 -3.34 1.60
CA LEU A 233 17.13 -4.20 2.33
C LEU A 233 16.76 -5.46 1.55
N ASP A 234 16.46 -5.35 0.25
CA ASP A 234 16.16 -6.52 -0.59
C ASP A 234 17.35 -7.49 -0.64
N LYS A 235 18.57 -6.97 -0.82
CA LYS A 235 19.78 -7.80 -0.78
C LYS A 235 20.00 -8.47 0.57
N PHE A 236 19.71 -7.75 1.65
CA PHE A 236 19.80 -8.26 3.01
C PHE A 236 18.81 -9.41 3.24
N TYR A 237 17.53 -9.22 2.91
CA TYR A 237 16.51 -10.26 3.03
C TYR A 237 16.79 -11.47 2.14
N PHE A 238 17.22 -11.26 0.90
CA PHE A 238 17.64 -12.34 0.01
C PHE A 238 18.80 -13.17 0.59
N SER A 239 19.74 -12.50 1.26
CA SER A 239 20.88 -13.16 1.92
C SER A 239 20.43 -14.00 3.12
N ILE A 240 19.47 -13.49 3.92
CA ILE A 240 18.85 -14.22 5.02
C ILE A 240 18.12 -15.46 4.51
N GLU A 241 17.32 -15.32 3.45
CA GLU A 241 16.58 -16.44 2.86
C GLU A 241 17.54 -17.54 2.38
N LYS A 242 18.61 -17.17 1.67
CA LYS A 242 19.66 -18.10 1.23
C LYS A 242 20.33 -18.82 2.40
N LEU A 243 20.57 -18.12 3.51
CA LEU A 243 21.09 -18.72 4.73
C LEU A 243 20.09 -19.69 5.36
N GLY A 244 18.81 -19.31 5.44
CA GLY A 244 17.72 -20.15 5.95
C GLY A 244 17.56 -21.45 5.15
N VAL A 245 17.64 -21.38 3.82
CA VAL A 245 17.61 -22.57 2.94
C VAL A 245 18.81 -23.47 3.20
N LYS A 246 20.02 -22.92 3.33
CA LYS A 246 21.23 -23.70 3.67
C LYS A 246 21.09 -24.39 5.03
N LEU A 247 20.61 -23.68 6.05
CA LEU A 247 20.37 -24.23 7.39
C LEU A 247 19.33 -25.36 7.36
N ARG A 248 18.21 -25.17 6.64
CA ARG A 248 17.16 -26.19 6.49
C ARG A 248 17.67 -27.46 5.81
N LYS A 249 18.52 -27.32 4.78
CA LYS A 249 19.19 -28.45 4.14
C LYS A 249 20.14 -29.18 5.09
N LYS A 250 20.92 -28.45 5.90
CA LYS A 250 21.82 -29.03 6.91
C LYS A 250 21.05 -29.81 7.99
N ILE A 251 19.95 -29.26 8.49
CA ILE A 251 19.09 -29.93 9.50
C ILE A 251 18.43 -31.18 8.92
N LYS A 252 17.91 -31.14 7.68
CA LYS A 252 17.35 -32.33 7.01
C LYS A 252 18.42 -33.40 6.72
N GLY A 253 19.64 -32.98 6.38
CA GLY A 253 20.77 -33.89 6.17
C GLY A 253 21.27 -34.57 7.45
N ILE A 254 21.07 -33.95 8.61
CA ILE A 254 21.38 -34.56 9.93
C ILE A 254 20.30 -35.58 10.33
N LYS A 255 19.03 -35.39 9.95
CA LYS A 255 17.94 -36.34 10.24
C LYS A 255 17.94 -37.62 9.40
N ASN A 256 18.69 -37.64 8.29
CA ASN A 256 18.78 -38.79 7.37
C ASN A 256 20.10 -39.59 7.55
N ARG A 257 20.80 -39.40 8.68
CA ARG A 257 21.93 -40.21 9.14
C ARG A 257 21.58 -40.78 10.50
#